data_AF-A0A8J3CJ52-F1
#
_entry.id   AF-A0A8J3CJ52-F1
#
_cell.length_a   1.000
_cell.length_b   1.000
_cell.length_c   1.000
_cell.angle_alpha   90.00
_cell.angle_beta   90.00
_cell.angle_gamma   90.00
#
_symmetry.space_group_name_H-M   'P 1'
#
loop_
_entity.id
_entity.type
_entity.pdbx_description
1 polymer ?
#
loop_
_entity_poly.entity_id
_entity_poly.type
_entity_poly.pdbx_seq_one_letter_code
_entity_poly.pdbx_strand_id
1 'polypeptide(L)'
;MSEITKQALAKAETQLNVAESPKGTNGGKQVDEYLKSVGLNSGYSWCMAFVYWCFHEAAKELAIVNPLIKTGGVLRQWNETSSTRRHSQPKVGDIMILDYGKGLGHTGIVQQVDGNTIWTIEGNTNDEGSREGYEVARRKRSVAACKGFIRF
;
A
#
# COMPACT_ATOMS: atom_id res chain seq x y z
N MET A 1 0.82 -2.36 -17.88
CA MET A 1 0.44 -2.71 -16.49
C MET A 1 -0.05 -4.15 -16.53
N SER A 2 0.38 -5.02 -15.60
CA SER A 2 -0.13 -6.40 -15.52
C SER A 2 -1.57 -6.44 -15.04
N GLU A 3 -2.27 -7.54 -15.30
CA GLU A 3 -3.68 -7.68 -14.93
C GLU A 3 -3.89 -7.67 -13.40
N ILE A 4 -3.02 -8.36 -12.64
CA ILE A 4 -3.09 -8.33 -11.17
C ILE A 4 -2.92 -6.92 -10.61
N THR A 5 -2.01 -6.14 -11.20
CA THR A 5 -1.76 -4.76 -10.76
C THR A 5 -2.96 -3.86 -11.05
N LYS A 6 -3.57 -4.04 -12.23
CA LYS A 6 -4.80 -3.32 -12.61
C LYS A 6 -5.93 -3.62 -11.63
N GLN A 7 -6.14 -4.90 -11.31
CA GLN A 7 -7.19 -5.30 -10.37
C GLN A 7 -6.89 -4.85 -8.94
N ALA A 8 -5.64 -4.93 -8.48
CA ALA A 8 -5.26 -4.45 -7.15
C ALA A 8 -5.51 -2.94 -7.00
N LEU A 9 -5.19 -2.14 -8.03
CA LEU A 9 -5.52 -0.72 -8.04
C LEU A 9 -7.04 -0.49 -7.99
N ALA A 10 -7.82 -1.23 -8.78
CA ALA A 10 -9.28 -1.16 -8.72
C ALA A 10 -9.83 -1.54 -7.33
N LYS A 11 -9.24 -2.54 -6.66
CA LYS A 11 -9.59 -2.87 -5.27
C LYS A 11 -9.31 -1.71 -4.33
N ALA A 12 -8.14 -1.09 -4.43
CA ALA A 12 -7.79 0.07 -3.60
C ALA A 12 -8.78 1.23 -3.79
N GLU A 13 -9.24 1.49 -5.01
CA GLU A 13 -10.24 2.52 -5.30
C GLU A 13 -11.58 2.28 -4.57
N THR A 14 -12.01 1.03 -4.45
CA THR A 14 -13.25 0.71 -3.71
C THR A 14 -13.15 0.92 -2.21
N GLN A 15 -11.94 1.06 -1.67
CA GLN A 15 -11.69 1.22 -0.23
C GLN A 15 -11.49 2.67 0.19
N LEU A 16 -11.60 3.64 -0.72
CA LEU A 16 -11.45 5.05 -0.37
C LEU A 16 -12.43 5.47 0.73
N ASN A 17 -11.92 6.24 1.69
CA ASN A 17 -12.63 6.70 2.91
C ASN A 17 -12.96 5.59 3.93
N VAL A 18 -12.49 4.34 3.72
CA VAL A 18 -12.47 3.38 4.82
C VAL A 18 -11.54 3.92 5.91
N ALA A 19 -12.06 4.02 7.11
CA ALA A 19 -11.36 4.56 8.26
C ALA A 19 -11.41 3.61 9.45
N GLU A 20 -10.49 3.82 10.38
CA GLU A 20 -10.49 3.19 11.69
C GLU A 20 -11.77 3.51 12.46
N SER A 21 -12.21 2.55 13.26
CA SER A 21 -13.38 2.68 14.12
C SER A 21 -13.17 1.93 15.42
N PRO A 22 -12.94 2.63 16.55
CA PRO A 22 -12.80 4.08 16.69
C PRO A 22 -11.56 4.68 16.00
N LYS A 23 -11.60 5.97 15.65
CA LYS A 23 -10.46 6.70 15.04
C LYS A 23 -9.22 6.65 15.96
N GLY A 24 -8.04 6.39 15.38
CA GLY A 24 -6.76 6.39 16.10
C GLY A 24 -6.46 5.10 16.85
N THR A 25 -7.23 4.03 16.57
CA THR A 25 -7.03 2.72 17.22
C THR A 25 -6.21 1.76 16.37
N ASN A 26 -5.87 2.12 15.12
CA ASN A 26 -5.32 1.18 14.14
C ASN A 26 -6.20 -0.08 14.01
N GLY A 27 -7.52 0.11 14.11
CA GLY A 27 -8.49 -0.96 14.21
C GLY A 27 -9.87 -0.57 13.70
N GLY A 28 -10.73 -1.57 13.55
CA GLY A 28 -12.07 -1.44 12.97
C GLY A 28 -12.34 -2.56 11.99
N LYS A 29 -13.61 -2.81 11.66
CA LYS A 29 -14.01 -4.01 10.91
C LYS A 29 -13.18 -4.25 9.63
N GLN A 30 -13.08 -3.26 8.75
CA GLN A 30 -12.30 -3.36 7.51
C GLN A 30 -10.78 -3.32 7.75
N VAL A 31 -10.30 -2.45 8.65
CA VAL A 31 -8.87 -2.36 8.99
C VAL A 31 -8.35 -3.70 9.53
N ASP A 32 -9.15 -4.36 10.36
CA ASP A 32 -8.85 -5.69 10.90
C ASP A 32 -8.79 -6.76 9.80
N GLU A 33 -9.59 -6.64 8.72
CA GLU A 33 -9.51 -7.55 7.57
C GLU A 33 -8.18 -7.37 6.82
N TYR A 34 -7.72 -6.13 6.64
CA TYR A 34 -6.41 -5.86 6.05
C TYR A 34 -5.30 -6.46 6.90
N LEU A 35 -5.32 -6.23 8.21
CA LEU A 35 -4.32 -6.75 9.15
C LEU A 35 -4.31 -8.28 9.18
N LYS A 36 -5.48 -8.92 9.22
CA LYS A 36 -5.61 -10.39 9.19
C LYS A 36 -5.05 -10.99 7.90
N SER A 37 -5.13 -10.29 6.77
CA SER A 37 -4.60 -10.79 5.48
C SER A 37 -3.09 -11.07 5.53
N VAL A 38 -2.36 -10.37 6.40
CA VAL A 38 -0.92 -10.58 6.67
C VAL A 38 -0.65 -11.27 8.01
N GLY A 39 -1.69 -11.73 8.72
CA GLY A 39 -1.59 -12.45 10.00
C GLY A 39 -1.36 -11.56 11.22
N LEU A 40 -1.71 -10.27 11.14
CA LEU A 40 -1.65 -9.33 12.26
C LEU A 40 -3.01 -9.16 12.92
N ASN A 41 -2.98 -8.81 14.21
CA ASN A 41 -4.17 -8.41 14.97
C ASN A 41 -4.39 -6.90 14.83
N SER A 42 -5.53 -6.41 15.34
CA SER A 42 -5.84 -4.98 15.43
C SER A 42 -4.77 -4.21 16.23
N GLY A 43 -4.61 -2.92 15.94
CA GLY A 43 -3.68 -2.03 16.65
C GLY A 43 -2.32 -1.82 15.97
N TYR A 44 -2.02 -2.56 14.90
CA TYR A 44 -0.80 -2.37 14.12
C TYR A 44 -1.02 -1.38 12.97
N SER A 45 0.02 -0.64 12.59
CA SER A 45 0.01 0.17 11.36
C SER A 45 -0.32 -0.72 10.16
N TRP A 46 -1.24 -0.27 9.31
CA TRP A 46 -1.91 -1.14 8.33
C TRP A 46 -1.68 -0.74 6.87
N CYS A 47 -0.76 0.19 6.57
CA CYS A 47 -0.48 0.63 5.18
C CYS A 47 -0.07 -0.53 4.25
N MET A 48 0.91 -1.36 4.65
CA MET A 48 1.34 -2.52 3.86
C MET A 48 0.31 -3.65 3.90
N ALA A 49 -0.39 -3.81 5.02
CA ALA A 49 -1.47 -4.79 5.14
C ALA A 49 -2.61 -4.49 4.16
N PHE A 50 -2.95 -3.21 3.97
CA PHE A 50 -3.91 -2.73 2.97
C PHE A 50 -3.43 -3.05 1.54
N VAL A 51 -2.20 -2.70 1.18
CA VAL A 51 -1.65 -3.02 -0.16
C VAL A 51 -1.63 -4.53 -0.40
N TYR A 52 -1.23 -5.33 0.60
CA TYR A 52 -1.25 -6.78 0.51
C TYR A 52 -2.67 -7.30 0.28
N TRP A 53 -3.66 -6.80 1.02
CA TRP A 53 -5.06 -7.16 0.87
C TRP A 53 -5.58 -6.84 -0.53
N CYS A 54 -5.27 -5.67 -1.10
CA CYS A 54 -5.66 -5.33 -2.47
C CYS A 54 -5.13 -6.32 -3.50
N PHE A 55 -3.85 -6.71 -3.40
CA PHE A 55 -3.25 -7.73 -4.26
C PHE A 55 -3.79 -9.13 -3.97
N HIS A 56 -4.18 -9.43 -2.72
CA HIS A 56 -4.76 -10.71 -2.35
C HIS A 56 -6.13 -10.91 -2.97
N GLU A 57 -7.00 -9.91 -2.89
CA GLU A 57 -8.33 -9.97 -3.51
C GLU A 57 -8.23 -10.02 -5.05
N ALA A 58 -7.30 -9.24 -5.65
CA ALA A 58 -7.02 -9.33 -7.08
C ALA A 58 -6.51 -10.73 -7.49
N ALA A 59 -5.60 -11.32 -6.71
CA ALA A 59 -5.08 -12.66 -6.99
C ALA A 59 -6.18 -13.73 -6.88
N LYS A 60 -7.10 -13.59 -5.91
CA LYS A 60 -8.27 -14.48 -5.76
C LYS A 60 -9.20 -14.40 -6.96
N GLU A 61 -9.51 -13.20 -7.45
CA GLU A 61 -10.35 -13.01 -8.64
C GLU A 61 -9.71 -13.58 -9.91
N LEU A 62 -8.39 -13.50 -10.02
CA LEU A 62 -7.63 -14.03 -11.13
C LEU A 62 -7.27 -15.53 -11.00
N ALA A 63 -7.61 -16.16 -9.88
CA ALA A 63 -7.22 -17.54 -9.55
C ALA A 63 -5.69 -17.78 -9.65
N ILE A 64 -4.89 -16.81 -9.18
CA ILE A 64 -3.42 -16.91 -9.13
C ILE A 64 -2.89 -16.73 -7.70
N VAL A 65 -1.60 -17.00 -7.51
CA VAL A 65 -0.93 -16.75 -6.24
C VAL A 65 -0.64 -15.25 -6.09
N ASN A 66 -0.90 -14.69 -4.91
CA ASN A 66 -0.51 -13.31 -4.58
C ASN A 66 1.03 -13.19 -4.64
N PRO A 67 1.59 -12.32 -5.48
CA PRO A 67 3.03 -12.22 -5.67
C PRO A 67 3.74 -11.41 -4.56
N LEU A 68 2.99 -10.81 -3.63
CA LEU A 68 3.56 -10.05 -2.51
C LEU A 68 4.02 -10.95 -1.37
N ILE A 69 5.00 -10.44 -0.61
CA ILE A 69 5.42 -11.08 0.61
C ILE A 69 4.31 -10.87 1.64
N LYS A 70 3.88 -11.94 2.32
CA LYS A 70 2.86 -11.86 3.38
C LYS A 70 3.43 -11.16 4.62
N THR A 71 3.38 -9.84 4.64
CA THR A 71 3.94 -9.01 5.72
C THR A 71 3.25 -7.65 5.85
N GLY A 72 3.15 -7.14 7.07
CA GLY A 72 2.84 -5.72 7.34
C GLY A 72 4.07 -4.79 7.28
N GLY A 73 5.28 -5.34 7.10
CA GLY A 73 6.53 -4.57 7.10
C GLY A 73 6.87 -4.01 5.72
N VAL A 74 6.78 -2.69 5.55
CA VAL A 74 7.08 -1.99 4.28
C VAL A 74 8.52 -2.25 3.79
N LEU A 75 9.52 -2.04 4.65
CA LEU A 75 10.92 -2.24 4.25
C LEU A 75 11.26 -3.72 4.06
N ARG A 76 10.55 -4.62 4.75
CA ARG A 76 10.68 -6.07 4.51
C ARG A 76 10.17 -6.43 3.11
N GLN A 77 8.98 -5.94 2.73
CA GLN A 77 8.44 -6.11 1.38
C GLN A 77 9.44 -5.60 0.33
N TRP A 78 10.04 -4.41 0.53
CA TRP A 78 11.04 -3.88 -0.39
C TRP A 78 12.32 -4.72 -0.46
N ASN A 79 12.89 -5.10 0.68
CA ASN A 79 14.17 -5.79 0.74
C ASN A 79 14.12 -7.22 0.22
N GLU A 80 13.01 -7.92 0.44
CA GLU A 80 12.81 -9.31 -0.03
C GLU A 80 12.28 -9.38 -1.47
N THR A 81 11.85 -8.25 -2.05
CA THR A 81 11.46 -8.19 -3.46
C THR A 81 12.69 -8.24 -4.37
N SER A 82 12.65 -9.08 -5.41
CA SER A 82 13.69 -9.16 -6.45
C SER A 82 14.10 -7.79 -6.96
N SER A 83 15.41 -7.56 -7.13
CA SER A 83 15.94 -6.32 -7.74
C SER A 83 15.35 -6.04 -9.12
N THR A 84 14.98 -7.07 -9.88
CA THR A 84 14.37 -6.91 -11.22
C THR A 84 12.97 -6.30 -11.20
N ARG A 85 12.29 -6.32 -10.04
CA ARG A 85 10.97 -5.71 -9.84
C ARG A 85 11.04 -4.35 -9.14
N ARG A 86 12.23 -3.92 -8.73
CA ARG A 86 12.47 -2.64 -8.05
C ARG A 86 12.89 -1.60 -9.07
N HIS A 87 12.17 -0.49 -9.09
CA HIS A 87 12.36 0.59 -10.05
C HIS A 87 12.50 1.94 -9.36
N SER A 88 13.24 2.86 -9.99
CA SER A 88 13.35 4.26 -9.55
C SER A 88 12.29 5.17 -10.17
N GLN A 89 11.74 4.80 -11.32
CA GLN A 89 10.73 5.57 -12.04
C GLN A 89 9.34 4.92 -11.90
N PRO A 90 8.32 5.69 -11.48
CA PRO A 90 6.98 5.15 -11.23
C PRO A 90 6.23 4.86 -12.53
N LYS A 91 5.29 3.93 -12.45
CA LYS A 91 4.20 3.73 -13.39
C LYS A 91 2.90 3.55 -12.60
N VAL A 92 1.77 3.84 -13.25
CA VAL A 92 0.45 3.51 -12.71
C VAL A 92 0.40 2.03 -12.33
N GLY A 93 -0.07 1.77 -11.12
CA GLY A 93 -0.16 0.45 -10.51
C GLY A 93 1.05 0.03 -9.69
N ASP A 94 2.19 0.70 -9.81
CA ASP A 94 3.36 0.37 -8.99
C ASP A 94 3.04 0.55 -7.49
N ILE A 95 3.68 -0.26 -6.65
CA ILE A 95 3.66 -0.09 -5.19
C ILE A 95 4.78 0.89 -4.83
N MET A 96 4.42 2.08 -4.36
CA MET A 96 5.36 3.09 -3.89
C MET A 96 5.91 2.70 -2.52
N ILE A 97 7.23 2.82 -2.32
CA ILE A 97 7.88 2.63 -1.02
C ILE A 97 8.47 3.96 -0.53
N LEU A 98 8.11 4.34 0.69
CA LEU A 98 8.73 5.42 1.46
C LEU A 98 9.55 4.82 2.60
N ASP A 99 10.73 5.39 2.85
CA ASP A 99 11.65 4.98 3.92
C ASP A 99 11.91 6.18 4.84
N TYR A 100 11.46 6.06 6.08
CA TYR A 100 11.64 7.09 7.10
C TYR A 100 12.82 6.79 8.03
N GLY A 101 13.59 5.74 7.75
CA GLY A 101 14.69 5.26 8.58
C GLY A 101 14.22 4.52 9.83
N LYS A 102 15.17 3.93 10.56
CA LYS A 102 14.93 3.18 11.81
C LYS A 102 13.91 2.04 11.68
N GLY A 103 13.79 1.44 10.50
CA GLY A 103 12.82 0.37 10.23
C GLY A 103 11.40 0.87 9.90
N LEU A 104 11.16 2.18 9.91
CA LEU A 104 9.86 2.78 9.63
C LEU A 104 9.74 3.09 8.13
N GLY A 105 8.61 2.72 7.54
CA GLY A 105 8.31 3.01 6.14
C GLY A 105 6.81 3.15 5.92
N HIS A 106 6.44 3.63 4.75
CA HIS A 106 5.05 3.76 4.31
C HIS A 106 4.91 3.36 2.84
N THR A 107 3.70 3.01 2.43
CA THR A 107 3.45 2.47 1.10
C THR A 107 2.04 2.77 0.61
N GLY A 108 1.87 2.71 -0.70
CA GLY A 108 0.57 2.75 -1.37
C GLY A 108 0.69 2.38 -2.84
N ILE A 109 -0.43 2.39 -3.55
CA ILE A 109 -0.47 2.02 -4.98
C ILE A 109 -0.57 3.30 -5.80
N VAL A 110 0.29 3.45 -6.81
CA VAL A 110 0.30 4.59 -7.73
C VAL A 110 -0.95 4.56 -8.62
N GLN A 111 -1.79 5.59 -8.53
CA GLN A 111 -2.97 5.78 -9.38
C GLN A 111 -2.67 6.65 -10.61
N GLN A 112 -1.78 7.63 -10.49
CA GLN A 112 -1.42 8.54 -11.57
C GLN A 112 0.04 9.00 -11.46
N VAL A 113 0.66 9.28 -12.61
CA VAL A 113 2.01 9.86 -12.73
C VAL A 113 1.92 11.11 -13.60
N ASP A 114 2.50 12.22 -13.13
CA ASP A 114 2.68 13.48 -13.86
C ASP A 114 4.08 14.05 -13.58
N GLY A 115 5.01 13.81 -14.49
CA GLY A 115 6.43 14.16 -14.31
C GLY A 115 7.01 13.60 -13.01
N ASN A 116 7.42 14.49 -12.11
CA ASN A 116 8.00 14.15 -10.80
C ASN A 116 6.96 14.06 -9.66
N THR A 117 5.67 14.07 -9.99
CA THR A 117 4.55 13.96 -9.06
C THR A 117 3.78 12.68 -9.32
N ILE A 118 3.39 12.00 -8.26
CA ILE A 118 2.47 10.86 -8.33
C ILE A 118 1.27 11.09 -7.42
N TRP A 119 0.14 10.51 -7.81
CA TRP A 119 -1.02 10.32 -6.96
C TRP A 119 -1.11 8.84 -6.62
N THR A 120 -1.40 8.56 -5.37
CA THR A 120 -1.41 7.21 -4.80
C THR A 120 -2.68 7.00 -4.01
N ILE A 121 -3.07 5.74 -3.84
CA ILE A 121 -4.06 5.33 -2.84
C ILE A 121 -3.29 4.61 -1.74
N GLU A 122 -3.37 5.15 -0.53
CA GLU A 122 -2.60 4.69 0.62
C GLU A 122 -3.58 4.36 1.75
N GLY A 123 -3.33 3.29 2.49
CA GLY A 123 -4.01 2.98 3.76
C GLY A 123 -3.19 3.48 4.93
N ASN A 124 -3.79 3.64 6.11
CA ASN A 124 -3.14 4.21 7.29
C ASN A 124 -2.49 5.56 6.96
N THR A 125 -3.22 6.41 6.24
CA THR A 125 -2.84 7.81 5.94
C THR A 125 -3.96 8.74 6.43
N ASN A 126 -3.77 10.05 6.27
CA ASN A 126 -4.80 11.08 6.36
C ASN A 126 -4.44 12.25 5.45
N ASP A 127 -5.40 13.14 5.23
CA ASP A 127 -5.16 14.36 4.48
C ASP A 127 -4.46 15.48 5.27
N GLU A 128 -4.38 15.32 6.59
CA GLU A 128 -3.85 16.30 7.55
C GLU A 128 -2.31 16.28 7.67
N GLY A 129 -1.61 15.34 7.02
CA GLY A 129 -0.14 15.27 7.02
C GLY A 129 0.47 14.77 8.33
N SER A 130 -0.33 14.18 9.21
CA SER A 130 0.15 13.55 10.44
C SER A 130 0.86 12.22 10.13
N ARG A 131 1.81 11.84 11.01
CA ARG A 131 2.47 10.53 10.97
C ARG A 131 1.50 9.37 11.21
N GLU A 132 0.44 9.62 11.98
CA GLU A 132 -0.56 8.62 12.35
C GLU A 132 -1.78 8.79 11.44
N GLY A 133 -1.81 8.01 10.37
CA GLY A 133 -2.96 7.93 9.48
C GLY A 133 -4.05 7.03 10.01
N TYR A 134 -5.29 7.31 9.64
CA TYR A 134 -6.47 6.60 10.16
C TYR A 134 -7.44 6.16 9.07
N GLU A 135 -7.15 6.43 7.80
CA GLU A 135 -8.04 6.12 6.68
C GLU A 135 -7.28 5.72 5.40
N VAL A 136 -8.05 5.23 4.43
CA VAL A 136 -7.62 5.07 3.04
C VAL A 136 -7.91 6.37 2.29
N ALA A 137 -6.86 7.05 1.83
CA ALA A 137 -7.01 8.32 1.12
C ALA A 137 -6.11 8.41 -0.12
N ARG A 138 -6.41 9.38 -0.98
CA ARG A 138 -5.54 9.74 -2.10
C ARG A 138 -4.44 10.67 -1.63
N ARG A 139 -3.19 10.36 -1.95
CA ARG A 139 -2.04 11.20 -1.56
C ARG A 139 -1.23 11.62 -2.76
N LYS A 140 -0.87 12.91 -2.79
CA LYS A 140 0.08 13.49 -3.74
C LYS A 140 1.48 13.34 -3.17
N ARG A 141 2.39 12.70 -3.90
CA ARG A 141 3.77 12.45 -3.47
C ARG A 141 4.77 12.94 -4.53
N SER A 142 5.95 13.37 -4.07
CA SER A 142 7.08 13.62 -4.96
C SER A 142 7.81 12.31 -5.23
N VAL A 143 8.15 12.03 -6.49
CA VAL A 143 8.96 10.86 -6.88
C VAL A 143 10.31 10.86 -6.14
N ALA A 144 10.91 12.03 -5.93
CA ALA A 144 12.20 12.15 -5.24
C ALA A 144 12.14 11.79 -3.75
N ALA A 145 10.95 11.82 -3.13
CA ALA A 145 10.78 11.40 -1.74
C ALA A 145 10.64 9.87 -1.60
N CYS A 146 10.44 9.15 -2.70
CA CYS A 146 10.23 7.70 -2.71
C CYS A 146 11.57 6.97 -2.66
N LYS A 147 11.66 5.93 -1.83
CA LYS A 147 12.77 4.97 -1.87
C LYS A 147 12.82 4.26 -3.22
N GLY A 148 11.65 3.97 -3.78
CA GLY A 148 11.47 3.36 -5.09
C GLY A 148 10.08 2.75 -5.24
N PHE A 149 9.93 1.95 -6.29
CA PHE A 149 8.66 1.40 -6.74
C PHE A 149 8.80 -0.09 -7.01
N ILE A 150 7.83 -0.88 -6.58
CA ILE A 150 7.75 -2.31 -6.90
C ILE A 150 6.74 -2.51 -8.02
N ARG A 151 7.11 -3.27 -9.05
CA ARG A 151 6.28 -3.54 -10.23
C ARG A 151 6.08 -5.02 -10.50
N PHE A 152 4.82 -5.38 -10.78
CA PHE A 152 4.42 -6.73 -11.16
C PHE A 152 3.96 -6.86 -12.59
#